data_AF-A0A5B9FBK7-F1
#
_entry.id   AF-A0A5B9FBK7-F1
#
_cell.length_a   1.000
_cell.length_b   1.000
_cell.length_c   1.000
_cell.angle_alpha   90.00
_cell.angle_beta   90.00
_cell.angle_gamma   90.00
#
_symmetry.space_group_name_H-M   'P 1'
#
loop_
_entity.id
_entity.type
_entity.pdbx_description
1 polymer ?
#
loop_
_entity_poly.entity_id
_entity_poly.type
_entity_poly.pdbx_seq_one_letter_code
_entity_poly.pdbx_strand_id
1 'polypeptide(L)'
;MGRSISAYLKHAADVRTVRQIHAITTAIGEDPHASLRLKKASAALTRKLEQIIKLPIASARFLASIWRDFRALKTVLQEEDCEKTVLRSNLKRQLHLCQLGRKKGELTPLHLKAEGHLLDDKG
;
A
#
# COMPACT_ATOMS: atom_id res chain seq x y z
N MET A 1 0.22 2.30 17.30
CA MET A 1 -0.74 2.26 16.18
C MET A 1 -0.02 2.77 14.93
N GLY A 2 0.25 1.92 13.94
CA GLY A 2 0.91 2.35 12.69
C GLY A 2 -0.03 3.19 11.82
N ARG A 3 0.49 4.22 11.15
CA ARG A 3 -0.32 5.04 10.23
C ARG A 3 -0.28 4.44 8.83
N SER A 4 -1.37 4.56 8.08
CA SER A 4 -1.38 4.13 6.68
C SER A 4 -0.44 4.99 5.82
N ILE A 5 0.14 4.43 4.76
CA ILE A 5 0.98 5.17 3.80
C ILE A 5 0.25 6.40 3.24
N SER A 6 -1.04 6.24 2.93
CA SER A 6 -1.93 7.33 2.52
C SER A 6 -2.00 8.50 3.53
N ALA A 7 -1.90 8.22 4.83
CA ALA A 7 -1.90 9.27 5.85
C ALA A 7 -0.58 10.05 5.84
N TYR A 8 0.56 9.37 5.67
CA TYR A 8 1.85 10.04 5.50
C TYR A 8 1.86 10.92 4.24
N LEU A 9 1.28 10.46 3.13
CA LEU A 9 1.17 11.23 1.89
C LEU A 9 0.32 12.50 2.06
N LYS A 10 -0.82 12.39 2.75
CA LYS A 10 -1.66 13.55 3.06
C LYS A 10 -0.90 14.58 3.89
N HIS A 11 -0.24 14.15 4.96
CA HIS A 11 0.57 15.05 5.78
C HIS A 11 1.76 15.63 5.01
N ALA A 12 2.39 14.86 4.12
CA ALA A 12 3.51 15.29 3.29
C ALA A 12 3.12 16.31 2.21
N ALA A 13 1.83 16.41 1.83
CA ALA A 13 1.34 17.43 0.92
C ALA A 13 1.30 18.83 1.55
N ASP A 14 1.05 18.89 2.86
CA ASP A 14 0.80 20.13 3.60
C ASP A 14 2.03 20.64 4.39
N VAL A 15 3.19 20.03 4.18
CA VAL A 15 4.43 20.41 4.89
C VAL A 15 4.89 21.79 4.45
N ARG A 16 5.07 22.69 5.44
CA ARG A 16 5.62 24.03 5.26
C ARG A 16 6.92 24.25 6.03
N THR A 17 7.22 23.39 6.99
CA THR A 17 8.31 23.59 7.94
C THR A 17 9.17 22.34 8.10
N VAL A 18 10.44 22.58 8.45
CA VAL A 18 11.41 21.51 8.73
C VAL A 18 11.01 20.68 9.96
N ARG A 19 10.31 21.28 10.93
CA ARG A 19 9.76 20.55 12.08
C ARG A 19 8.69 19.54 11.66
N GLN A 20 7.83 19.88 10.71
CA GLN A 20 6.85 18.95 10.16
C GLN A 20 7.52 17.81 9.38
N ILE A 21 8.59 18.11 8.63
CA ILE A 21 9.41 17.07 7.97
C ILE A 21 9.93 16.09 9.02
N HIS A 22 10.51 16.60 10.12
CA HIS A 22 11.03 15.78 11.21
C HIS A 22 9.95 14.90 11.83
N ALA A 23 8.78 15.45 12.14
CA ALA A 23 7.67 14.67 12.69
C ALA A 23 7.25 13.52 11.76
N ILE A 24 7.19 13.76 10.45
CA ILE A 24 6.83 12.73 9.47
C ILE A 24 7.92 11.66 9.37
N THR A 25 9.20 12.05 9.30
CA THR A 25 10.31 11.09 9.16
C THR A 25 10.48 10.24 10.41
N THR A 26 10.32 10.83 11.60
CA THR A 26 10.31 10.08 12.87
C THR A 26 9.14 9.10 12.90
N ALA A 27 7.92 9.53 12.57
CA ALA A 27 6.76 8.65 12.56
C ALA A 27 6.93 7.45 11.60
N ILE A 28 7.51 7.66 10.40
CA ILE A 28 7.82 6.58 9.47
C ILE A 28 8.87 5.62 10.05
N GLY A 29 9.89 6.14 10.73
CA GLY A 29 10.93 5.33 11.37
C GLY A 29 10.39 4.44 12.49
N GLU A 30 9.46 4.96 13.28
CA GLU A 30 8.80 4.28 14.39
C GLU A 30 7.69 3.31 13.93
N ASP A 31 7.22 3.43 12.69
CA ASP A 31 6.14 2.60 12.18
C ASP A 31 6.59 1.13 12.01
N PRO A 32 6.01 0.17 12.74
CA PRO A 32 6.38 -1.24 12.61
C PRO A 32 6.05 -1.80 11.21
N HIS A 33 5.11 -1.20 10.48
CA HIS A 33 4.63 -1.66 9.18
C HIS A 33 5.25 -0.93 7.99
N ALA A 34 6.13 0.05 8.22
CA ALA A 34 6.88 0.68 7.14
C ALA A 34 7.93 -0.27 6.55
N SER A 35 8.11 -0.21 5.24
CA SER A 35 9.12 -1.01 4.55
C SER A 35 10.53 -0.66 5.03
N LEU A 36 11.47 -1.59 4.84
CA LEU A 36 12.89 -1.33 5.14
C LEU A 36 13.44 -0.16 4.30
N ARG A 37 12.97 0.00 3.06
CA ARG A 37 13.37 1.10 2.16
C ARG A 37 12.91 2.45 2.72
N LEU A 38 11.66 2.56 3.15
CA LEU A 38 11.12 3.76 3.80
C LEU A 38 11.84 4.08 5.10
N LYS A 39 12.08 3.07 5.95
CA LYS A 39 12.80 3.27 7.21
C LYS A 39 14.23 3.76 7.00
N LYS A 40 14.94 3.23 6.00
CA LYS A 40 16.29 3.71 5.66
C LYS A 40 16.27 5.15 5.17
N ALA A 41 15.35 5.48 4.26
CA ALA A 41 15.21 6.83 3.72
C ALA A 41 14.80 7.85 4.81
N SER A 42 13.87 7.49 5.68
CA SER A 42 13.43 8.35 6.79
C SER A 42 14.54 8.54 7.82
N ALA A 43 15.27 7.49 8.20
CA ALA A 43 16.37 7.58 9.16
C ALA A 43 17.52 8.47 8.66
N ALA A 44 17.87 8.39 7.37
CA ALA A 44 18.88 9.26 6.77
C ALA A 44 18.47 10.73 6.84
N LEU A 45 17.20 11.03 6.55
CA LEU A 45 16.67 12.38 6.63
C LEU A 45 16.58 12.87 8.09
N THR A 46 16.13 12.04 9.02
CA THR A 46 16.09 12.36 10.46
C THR A 46 17.47 12.75 10.99
N ARG A 47 18.53 11.98 10.68
CA ARG A 47 19.90 12.33 11.08
C ARG A 47 20.35 13.69 10.55
N LYS A 48 19.93 14.07 9.34
CA LYS A 48 20.23 15.37 8.75
C LYS A 48 19.45 16.50 9.44
N LEU A 49 18.23 16.24 9.85
CA LEU A 49 17.40 17.18 10.61
C LEU A 49 17.94 17.39 12.03
N GLU A 50 18.44 16.35 12.69
CA GLU A 50 19.08 16.45 14.00
C GLU A 50 20.34 17.33 13.97
N GLN A 51 21.05 17.39 12.84
CA GLN A 51 22.18 18.30 12.67
C GLN A 51 21.76 19.78 12.71
N ILE A 52 20.52 20.11 12.32
CA ILE A 52 19.99 21.49 12.44
C ILE A 52 19.92 21.91 13.90
N ILE A 53 19.58 20.98 14.81
CA ILE A 53 19.47 21.28 16.24
C ILE A 53 20.81 21.76 16.80
N LYS A 54 21.93 21.29 16.22
CA LYS A 54 23.29 21.66 16.63
C LYS A 54 23.83 22.92 15.94
N LEU A 55 23.09 23.52 15.00
CA LEU A 55 23.53 24.68 14.23
C LEU A 55 22.68 25.90 14.59
N PRO A 56 23.26 26.98 15.14
CA PRO A 56 22.51 28.18 15.52
C PRO A 56 21.84 28.86 14.32
N ILE A 57 22.42 28.73 13.11
CA ILE A 57 21.83 29.19 11.84
C ILE A 57 22.12 28.13 10.77
N ALA A 58 21.08 27.54 10.20
CA ALA A 58 21.20 26.62 9.06
C ALA A 58 21.34 27.42 7.75
N SER A 59 22.31 27.06 6.91
CA SER A 59 22.48 27.71 5.61
C SER A 59 21.32 27.40 4.67
N ALA A 60 21.01 28.33 3.76
CA ALA A 60 19.97 28.13 2.74
C ALA A 60 20.24 26.89 1.88
N ARG A 61 21.51 26.61 1.55
CA ARG A 61 21.93 25.40 0.82
C ARG A 61 21.61 24.12 1.60
N PHE A 62 21.83 24.14 2.91
CA PHE A 62 21.51 22.99 3.76
C PHE A 62 20.00 22.76 3.85
N LEU A 63 19.22 23.82 4.06
CA LEU A 63 17.75 23.74 4.06
C LEU A 63 17.21 23.25 2.71
N ALA A 64 17.72 23.74 1.59
CA ALA A 64 17.37 23.25 0.26
C ALA A 64 17.67 21.76 0.08
N SER A 65 18.78 21.28 0.63
CA SER A 65 19.13 19.87 0.57
C SER A 65 18.19 18.98 1.39
N ILE A 66 17.64 19.46 2.51
CA ILE A 66 16.61 18.76 3.29
C ILE A 66 15.32 18.67 2.50
N TRP A 67 14.90 19.76 1.86
CA TRP A 67 13.70 19.78 1.02
C TRP A 67 13.81 18.83 -0.18
N ARG A 68 14.99 18.75 -0.80
CA ARG A 68 15.25 17.79 -1.88
C ARG A 68 15.14 16.36 -1.40
N ASP A 69 15.76 16.04 -0.27
CA ASP A 69 15.74 14.68 0.29
C ASP A 69 14.33 14.30 0.76
N PHE A 70 13.56 15.26 1.29
CA PHE A 70 12.14 15.07 1.62
C PHE A 70 11.28 14.82 0.38
N ARG A 71 11.54 15.51 -0.73
CA ARG A 71 10.85 15.26 -2.00
C ARG A 71 11.13 13.84 -2.51
N ALA A 72 12.38 13.37 -2.41
CA ALA A 72 12.72 12.00 -2.76
C ALA A 72 11.99 10.98 -1.86
N LEU A 73 11.91 11.23 -0.55
CA LEU A 73 11.14 10.39 0.37
C LEU A 73 9.64 10.35 -0.01
N LYS A 74 9.07 11.49 -0.42
CA LYS A 74 7.69 11.57 -0.91
C LYS A 74 7.47 10.71 -2.15
N THR A 75 8.42 10.69 -3.09
CA THR A 75 8.36 9.80 -4.26
C THR A 75 8.35 8.33 -3.83
N VAL A 76 9.20 7.92 -2.88
CA VAL A 76 9.19 6.55 -2.36
C VAL A 76 7.87 6.19 -1.69
N LEU A 77 7.28 7.11 -0.92
CA LEU A 77 5.95 6.92 -0.33
C LEU A 77 4.86 6.73 -1.41
N GLN A 78 4.93 7.48 -2.50
CA GLN A 78 3.98 7.36 -3.62
C GLN A 78 4.13 6.04 -4.36
N GLU A 79 5.37 5.60 -4.62
CA GLU A 79 5.66 4.31 -5.23
C GLU A 79 5.04 3.17 -4.41
N GLU A 80 5.27 3.14 -3.09
CA GLU A 80 4.73 2.09 -2.22
C GLU A 80 3.20 2.13 -2.09
N ASP A 81 2.58 3.32 -2.11
CA ASP A 81 1.11 3.44 -2.09
C ASP A 81 0.49 2.90 -3.39
N CYS A 82 1.10 3.20 -4.53
CA CYS A 82 0.71 2.65 -5.83
C CYS A 82 0.85 1.13 -5.86
N GLU A 83 1.98 0.58 -5.42
CA GLU A 83 2.21 -0.87 -5.35
C GLU A 83 1.17 -1.58 -4.47
N LYS A 84 0.88 -1.04 -3.27
CA LYS A 84 -0.15 -1.58 -2.39
C LYS A 84 -1.55 -1.52 -3.01
N THR A 85 -1.85 -0.46 -3.76
CA THR A 85 -3.14 -0.30 -4.43
C THR A 85 -3.32 -1.30 -5.57
N VAL A 86 -2.27 -1.51 -6.37
CA VAL A 86 -2.26 -2.53 -7.45
C VAL A 86 -2.43 -3.93 -6.87
N LEU A 87 -1.68 -4.28 -5.81
CA LEU A 87 -1.79 -5.58 -5.14
C LEU A 87 -3.20 -5.81 -4.57
N ARG A 88 -3.78 -4.83 -3.88
CA ARG A 88 -5.17 -4.92 -3.37
C ARG A 88 -6.19 -5.12 -4.50
N SER A 89 -6.02 -4.43 -5.61
CA SER A 89 -6.91 -4.53 -6.76
C SER A 89 -6.84 -5.91 -7.40
N ASN A 90 -5.63 -6.46 -7.55
CA ASN A 90 -5.42 -7.81 -8.05
C ASN A 90 -6.00 -8.88 -7.11
N LEU A 91 -5.78 -8.75 -5.79
CA LEU A 91 -6.35 -9.65 -4.80
C LEU A 91 -7.88 -9.62 -4.81
N LYS A 92 -8.49 -8.43 -4.89
CA LYS A 92 -9.95 -8.28 -4.99
C LYS A 92 -10.51 -8.95 -6.25
N ARG A 93 -9.83 -8.79 -7.39
CA ARG A 93 -10.19 -9.46 -8.65
C ARG A 93 -10.10 -10.98 -8.51
N GLN A 94 -9.03 -11.49 -7.90
CA GLN A 94 -8.84 -12.93 -7.69
C GLN A 94 -9.90 -13.52 -6.76
N LEU A 95 -10.21 -12.86 -5.65
CA LEU A 95 -11.29 -13.25 -4.73
C LEU A 95 -12.64 -13.28 -5.43
N HIS A 96 -12.94 -12.27 -6.27
CA HIS A 96 -14.18 -12.22 -7.04
C HIS A 96 -14.28 -13.40 -8.04
N LEU A 97 -13.19 -13.74 -8.72
CA LEU A 97 -13.14 -14.90 -9.61
C LEU A 97 -13.35 -16.22 -8.85
N CYS A 98 -12.76 -16.39 -7.66
CA CYS A 98 -12.99 -17.56 -6.81
C CYS A 98 -14.45 -17.65 -6.31
N GLN A 99 -15.07 -16.51 -5.99
CA GLN A 99 -16.48 -16.45 -5.57
C GLN A 99 -17.45 -16.78 -6.72
N LEU A 100 -17.15 -16.31 -7.94
CA LEU A 100 -17.91 -16.68 -9.14
C LEU A 100 -17.75 -18.17 -9.48
N GLY A 101 -16.54 -18.72 -9.32
CA GLY A 101 -16.27 -20.15 -9.48
C GLY A 101 -17.05 -21.03 -8.50
N ARG A 102 -17.22 -20.59 -7.24
CA ARG A 102 -18.07 -21.29 -6.25
C ARG A 102 -19.56 -21.20 -6.58
N LYS A 103 -20.05 -20.04 -7.03
CA LYS A 103 -21.47 -19.87 -7.42
C LYS A 103 -21.86 -20.68 -8.67
N LYS A 104 -20.90 -21.08 -9.51
CA LYS A 104 -21.14 -21.95 -10.67
C LYS A 104 -21.22 -23.45 -10.32
N GLY A 105 -20.95 -23.83 -9.08
CA GLY A 105 -21.01 -25.21 -8.59
C GLY A 105 -22.34 -25.61 -7.92
N GLU A 106 -23.27 -24.66 -7.71
CA GLU A 106 -24.58 -24.90 -7.10
C GLU A 106 -25.72 -24.57 -8.06
N LEU A 107 -25.76 -25.20 -9.22
CA LEU A 107 -26.97 -25.24 -10.07
C LEU A 107 -26.90 -26.39 -11.08
N THR A 108 -27.06 -27.61 -10.56
CA THR A 108 -27.64 -28.73 -11.31
C THR A 108 -28.30 -29.68 -10.33
N PRO A 109 -29.63 -29.63 -10.14
CA PRO A 109 -30.36 -30.82 -9.73
C PRO A 109 -30.24 -31.81 -10.89
N LEU A 110 -29.51 -32.90 -10.65
CA LEU A 110 -29.48 -34.07 -11.51
C LEU A 110 -30.90 -34.63 -11.64
N HIS A 111 -31.63 -34.25 -12.69
CA HIS A 111 -32.74 -35.06 -13.18
C HIS A 111 -32.14 -36.16 -14.06
N LEU A 112 -31.75 -37.25 -13.41
CA LEU A 112 -31.45 -38.52 -14.07
C LEU A 112 -32.80 -39.13 -14.46
N LYS A 113 -33.30 -38.75 -15.64
CA LYS A 113 -34.50 -39.37 -16.22
C LYS A 113 -34.06 -40.73 -16.76
N ALA A 114 -34.25 -41.77 -15.95
CA ALA A 114 -34.16 -43.14 -16.40
C ALA A 114 -35.33 -43.40 -17.37
N GLU A 115 -35.07 -43.28 -18.66
CA GLU A 115 -36.00 -43.76 -19.68
C GLU A 115 -35.80 -45.27 -19.81
N GLY A 116 -36.58 -46.01 -19.02
CA GLY A 116 -36.90 -47.39 -19.34
C GLY A 116 -37.81 -47.38 -20.56
N HIS A 117 -37.33 -47.95 -21.67
CA HIS A 117 -38.17 -48.29 -22.81
C HIS A 117 -38.21 -49.81 -22.93
N LEU A 118 -39.17 -50.41 -22.21
CA LEU A 118 -39.67 -51.76 -22.45
C LEU A 118 -40.92 -51.59 -23.30
N LEU A 119 -40.88 -52.01 -24.57
CA LEU A 119 -42.07 -52.46 -25.28
C LEU A 119 -41.69 -53.64 -26.18
N ASP A 120 -42.22 -54.79 -25.78
CA ASP A 120 -42.48 -55.98 -26.57
C ASP A 120 -43.35 -55.70 -27.81
N ASP A 121 -43.23 -56.64 -28.75
CA ASP A 121 -44.30 -57.29 -29.52
C ASP A 121 -44.36 -57.05 -31.06
N LYS A 122 -44.06 -58.17 -31.74
CA LYS A 122 -44.62 -58.75 -32.98
C LYS A 122 -44.43 -58.13 -34.37
N GLY A 123 -43.98 -59.02 -35.26
CA GLY A 123 -44.04 -58.96 -36.72
C GLY A 123 -43.22 -60.08 -37.32
#